data_AF-A0AAN1DEA1-F1
#
_entry.id   AF-A0AAN1DEA1-F1
#
_cell.length_a   1.000
_cell.length_b   1.000
_cell.length_c   1.000
_cell.angle_alpha   90.00
_cell.angle_beta   90.00
_cell.angle_gamma   90.00
#
_symmetry.space_group_name_H-M   'P 1'
#
loop_
_entity.id
_entity.type
_entity.pdbx_description
1 polymer ?
#
loop_
_entity_poly.entity_id
_entity_poly.type
_entity_poly.pdbx_seq_one_letter_code
_entity_poly.pdbx_strand_id
1 'polypeptide(L)' 'MSLGGAASAGIVVGARVPIVLTRRADGVAVRVASCALAALLARQRHAPASIDEPAIFSMEERR' A
#
# COMPACT_ATOMS: atom_id res chain seq x y z
N MET A 1 19.58 3.45 2.59
CA MET A 1 19.40 3.13 4.01
C MET A 1 18.39 4.10 4.59
N SER A 2 17.31 3.60 5.19
CA SER A 2 16.29 4.43 5.85
C SER A 2 16.83 4.91 7.20
N LEU A 3 16.46 6.12 7.65
CA LEU A 3 16.78 6.58 9.00
C LEU A 3 16.23 5.56 10.02
N GLY A 4 17.08 5.06 10.92
CA GLY A 4 16.69 4.09 11.94
C GLY A 4 16.63 2.61 11.50
N GLY A 5 17.13 2.25 10.32
CA GLY A 5 17.21 0.84 9.89
C GLY A 5 15.88 0.21 9.48
N ALA A 6 14.83 1.01 9.29
CA ALA A 6 13.52 0.53 8.88
C ALA A 6 13.54 -0.09 7.47
N ALA A 7 12.78 -1.17 7.31
CA ALA A 7 12.44 -1.71 5.98
C ALA A 7 11.61 -0.67 5.20
N SER A 8 11.85 -0.58 3.89
CA SER A 8 11.14 0.34 3.01
C SER A 8 10.56 -0.40 1.81
N ALA A 9 9.41 0.08 1.36
CA ALA A 9 8.73 -0.35 0.15
C ALA A 9 7.89 0.83 -0.39
N GLY A 10 7.66 0.89 -1.70
CA GLY A 10 6.89 1.98 -2.29
C GLY A 10 6.21 1.60 -3.60
N ILE A 11 4.99 2.10 -3.78
CA ILE A 11 4.18 1.93 -5.00
C ILE A 11 3.43 3.24 -5.30
N VAL A 12 3.11 3.47 -6.57
CA VAL A 12 2.22 4.57 -6.99
C VAL A 12 0.77 4.09 -6.95
N VAL A 13 -0.11 4.91 -6.37
CA VAL A 13 -1.56 4.72 -6.30
C VAL A 13 -2.29 5.80 -7.11
N GLY A 14 -3.60 5.65 -7.30
CA GLY A 14 -4.43 6.54 -8.14
C GLY A 14 -4.40 6.22 -9.63
N ALA A 15 -3.40 5.47 -10.12
CA ALA A 15 -3.42 4.88 -11.46
C ALA A 15 -4.36 3.67 -11.54
N ARG A 16 -4.73 3.29 -12.78
CA ARG A 16 -5.56 2.11 -13.07
C ARG A 16 -4.96 0.81 -12.48
N VAL A 17 -3.63 0.72 -12.45
CA VAL A 17 -2.89 -0.42 -11.90
C VAL A 17 -1.81 0.08 -10.92
N PRO A 18 -1.39 -0.73 -9.92
CA PRO A 18 -0.25 -0.40 -9.08
C PRO A 18 1.05 -0.36 -9.91
N ILE A 19 1.88 0.65 -9.70
CA ILE A 19 3.17 0.82 -10.40
C ILE A 19 4.31 0.82 -9.39
N VAL A 20 5.27 -0.09 -9.55
CA VAL A 20 6.50 -0.12 -8.74
C VAL A 20 7.55 0.77 -9.41
N LEU A 21 8.00 1.81 -8.71
CA LEU A 21 9.11 2.64 -9.16
C LEU A 21 10.40 2.14 -8.50
N THR A 22 11.34 1.66 -9.30
CA THR A 22 12.64 1.20 -8.78
C THR A 22 13.63 2.36 -8.71
N ARG A 23 14.30 2.58 -7.57
CA ARG A 23 15.44 3.52 -7.50
C ARG A 23 16.77 2.78 -7.55
N ARG A 24 17.80 3.40 -8.14
CA ARG A 24 19.17 2.84 -8.20
C ARG A 24 19.72 2.48 -6.81
N ALA A 25 19.41 3.28 -5.79
CA ALA A 25 19.85 3.07 -4.41
C ALA A 25 19.04 1.98 -3.65
N ASP A 26 17.98 1.42 -4.25
CA ASP A 26 17.19 0.37 -3.61
C ASP A 26 17.88 -0.98 -3.76
N GLY A 27 18.15 -1.64 -2.64
CA GLY A 27 18.60 -3.03 -2.59
C GLY A 27 17.49 -4.02 -2.96
N VAL A 28 17.88 -5.29 -3.12
CA VAL A 28 16.96 -6.38 -3.54
C VAL A 28 15.74 -6.48 -2.62
N ALA A 29 15.94 -6.43 -1.30
CA ALA A 29 14.85 -6.53 -0.32
C ALA A 29 13.77 -5.46 -0.51
N VAL A 30 14.16 -4.19 -0.74
CA VAL A 30 13.24 -3.07 -0.95
C VAL A 30 12.43 -3.26 -2.23
N ARG A 31 13.06 -3.76 -3.29
CA ARG A 31 12.41 -4.04 -4.58
C ARG A 31 11.39 -5.17 -4.44
N VAL A 32 11.76 -6.27 -3.79
CA VAL A 32 10.87 -7.41 -3.55
C VAL A 32 9.68 -7.00 -2.68
N ALA A 33 9.92 -6.27 -1.59
CA ALA A 33 8.86 -5.76 -0.73
C ALA A 33 7.89 -4.84 -1.50
N SER A 34 8.40 -3.98 -2.37
CA SER A 34 7.58 -3.12 -3.23
C SER A 34 6.72 -3.93 -4.22
N CYS A 35 7.27 -4.98 -4.84
CA CYS A 35 6.52 -5.88 -5.71
C CYS A 35 5.44 -6.66 -4.95
N ALA A 36 5.76 -7.17 -3.76
CA ALA A 36 4.79 -7.86 -2.91
C ALA A 36 3.62 -6.94 -2.55
N LEU A 37 3.91 -5.69 -2.17
CA LEU A 37 2.89 -4.68 -1.89
C LEU A 37 2.00 -4.40 -3.12
N ALA A 38 2.60 -4.24 -4.30
CA ALA A 38 1.85 -4.05 -5.55
C ALA A 38 0.92 -5.24 -5.86
N ALA A 39 1.41 -6.47 -5.69
CA ALA A 39 0.64 -7.68 -5.93
C ALA A 39 -0.53 -7.82 -4.94
N LEU A 40 -0.31 -7.53 -3.67
CA LEU A 40 -1.36 -7.54 -2.65
C LEU A 40 -2.44 -6.49 -2.96
N LEU A 41 -2.05 -5.27 -3.31
CA LEU A 41 -3.00 -4.23 -3.67
C LEU A 41 -3.81 -4.60 -4.93
N ALA A 42 -3.16 -5.16 -5.94
CA ALA A 42 -3.86 -5.63 -7.15
C ALA A 42 -4.87 -6.73 -6.81
N ARG A 43 -4.50 -7.69 -5.95
CA ARG A 43 -5.41 -8.75 -5.48
C ARG A 43 -6.61 -8.18 -4.72
N GLN A 44 -6.39 -7.23 -3.83
CA GLN A 44 -7.47 -6.59 -3.06
C GLN A 44 -8.43 -5.81 -3.96
N ARG A 45 -7.92 -5.09 -4.98
CA ARG A 45 -8.76 -4.37 -5.94
C ARG A 45 -9.59 -5.29 -6.84
N HIS A 46 -9.10 -6.49 -7.11
CA HIS A 46 -9.82 -7.50 -7.89
C HIS A 46 -10.70 -8.42 -7.03
N ALA A 47 -10.53 -8.41 -5.71
CA ALA A 47 -11.40 -9.17 -4.83
C ALA A 47 -12.83 -8.62 -4.93
N PRO A 48 -13.86 -9.49 -4.90
CA PRO A 48 -15.24 -9.02 -4.80
C PRO A 48 -15.34 -8.11 -3.57
N ALA A 49 -16.04 -6.97 -3.71
CA ALA A 49 -16.19 -6.02 -2.62
C ALA A 49 -16.70 -6.76 -1.37
N SER A 50 -15.84 -6.94 -0.37
CA SER A 50 -16.28 -7.38 0.95
C SER A 50 -17.11 -6.24 1.51
N ILE A 51 -18.41 -6.46 1.62
CA ILE A 51 -19.33 -5.64 2.39
C ILE A 51 -18.99 -5.78 3.87
N ASP A 52 -17.89 -5.18 4.30
CA ASP A 52 -17.58 -4.98 5.72
C ASP A 52 -17.81 -3.50 5.99
N GLU A 53 -18.83 -3.23 6.82
CA GLU A 53 -19.27 -1.92 7.28
C GLU A 53 -18.08 -1.00 7.56
N PRO A 54 -17.98 0.19 6.93
CA PRO A 54 -17.11 1.21 7.50
C PRO A 54 -17.74 1.55 8.85
N ALA A 55 -17.05 1.21 9.93
CA ALA A 55 -17.30 1.76 11.25
C ALA A 55 -17.52 3.26 11.09
N ILE A 56 -18.80 3.61 11.08
CA ILE A 56 -19.44 4.84 11.48
C ILE A 56 -18.42 5.60 12.32
N PHE A 57 -17.70 6.51 11.66
CA PHE A 57 -16.93 7.51 12.37
C PHE A 57 -18.01 8.28 13.14
N SER A 58 -18.12 7.96 14.43
CA SER A 58 -19.10 8.48 15.38
C SER A 58 -19.21 9.98 15.20
N MET A 59 -20.24 10.35 14.46
CA MET A 59 -20.76 11.69 14.25
C MET A 59 -21.48 12.11 15.54
N GLU A 60 -20.75 12.13 16.67
CA GLU A 60 -21.27 12.51 18.00
C GLU A 60 -20.42 13.57 18.71
N GLU A 61 -19.57 14.34 18.00
CA GLU A 61 -19.04 15.62 18.51
C GLU A 61 -20.05 16.75 18.19
N ARG A 62 -21.29 16.57 18.64
CA ARG A 62 -22.35 17.59 18.62
C ARG A 62 -22.83 17.82 20.06
N ARG A 63 -21.88 18.22 20.93
CA ARG A 63 -22.22 18.89 22.18
C ARG A 63 -21.22 19.99 22.51
#